data_AF-A0A351AA25-F1
#
_entry.id   AF-A0A351AA25-F1
#
_cell.length_a   1.000
_cell.length_b   1.000
_cell.length_c   1.000
_cell.angle_alpha   90.00
_cell.angle_beta   90.00
_cell.angle_gamma   90.00
#
_symmetry.space_group_name_H-M   'P 1'
#
loop_
_entity.id
_entity.type
_entity.pdbx_description
1 polymer ?
#
loop_
_entity_poly.entity_id
_entity_poly.type
_entity_poly.pdbx_seq_one_letter_code
_entity_poly.pdbx_strand_id
1 'polypeptide(L)'
;MATPYSNVNTYRQNSVASATPLQLVIMLYDGALRFIRAGKQAILQESHFVQNEQITKAQRIVTELMSCLDMEKGGEIAKNLMALYSYVYDQLVQANINDDASALDRCEKVLCDLRESWSELDKQQRATAQANAASPGFGDAKAA
;
A
#
# COMPACT_ATOMS: atom_id res chain seq x y z
N MET A 1 14.23 -33.71 -15.49
CA MET A 1 14.26 -32.29 -15.90
C MET A 1 13.46 -31.51 -14.87
N ALA A 2 14.12 -30.75 -13.99
CA ALA A 2 13.45 -29.96 -12.94
C ALA A 2 12.99 -28.62 -13.51
N THR A 3 11.72 -28.29 -13.36
CA THR A 3 11.10 -27.08 -13.90
C THR A 3 11.40 -25.84 -13.02
N PRO A 4 11.75 -24.67 -13.59
CA PRO A 4 12.36 -23.55 -12.86
C PRO A 4 11.38 -22.48 -12.32
N TYR A 5 10.22 -22.87 -11.77
CA TYR A 5 9.16 -21.90 -11.38
C TYR A 5 8.86 -21.79 -9.87
N SER A 6 9.72 -22.32 -8.98
CA SER A 6 9.47 -22.31 -7.53
C SER A 6 10.13 -21.15 -6.76
N ASN A 7 10.96 -20.32 -7.40
CA ASN A 7 11.78 -19.36 -6.66
C ASN A 7 11.05 -18.05 -6.30
N VAL A 8 10.11 -17.60 -7.16
CA VAL A 8 9.43 -16.29 -6.98
C VAL A 8 8.52 -16.27 -5.75
N ASN A 9 7.87 -17.38 -5.43
CA ASN A 9 7.01 -17.49 -4.24
C ASN A 9 7.83 -17.43 -2.95
N THR A 10 8.99 -18.08 -2.89
CA THR A 10 9.86 -18.08 -1.71
C THR A 10 10.38 -16.68 -1.40
N TYR A 11 10.77 -15.89 -2.41
CA TYR A 11 11.19 -14.50 -2.18
C TYR A 11 10.05 -13.62 -1.67
N ARG A 12 8.84 -13.70 -2.24
CA ARG A 12 7.67 -12.95 -1.75
C ARG A 12 7.33 -13.31 -0.31
N GLN A 13 7.36 -14.59 0.05
CA GLN A 13 7.10 -15.05 1.42
C GLN A 13 8.13 -14.49 2.41
N ASN A 14 9.42 -14.54 2.05
CA ASN A 14 10.51 -14.07 2.90
C ASN A 14 10.51 -12.54 3.06
N SER A 15 10.16 -11.79 2.01
CA SER A 15 10.01 -10.34 2.06
C SER A 15 8.84 -9.92 2.95
N VAL A 16 7.73 -10.66 2.97
CA VAL A 16 6.61 -10.40 3.89
C VAL A 16 7.00 -10.75 5.33
N ALA A 17 7.74 -11.84 5.56
CA ALA A 17 8.12 -12.30 6.89
C ALA A 17 9.12 -11.39 7.64
N SER A 18 9.86 -10.55 6.91
CA SER A 18 10.86 -9.62 7.46
C SER A 18 10.44 -8.15 7.36
N ALA A 19 9.26 -7.87 6.80
CA ALA A 19 8.74 -6.52 6.64
C ALA A 19 8.20 -5.96 7.96
N THR A 20 8.53 -4.70 8.23
CA THR A 20 7.90 -3.91 9.29
C THR A 20 6.42 -3.66 8.96
N PRO A 21 5.57 -3.38 9.97
CA PRO A 21 4.16 -3.08 9.73
C PRO A 21 3.92 -1.97 8.68
N LEU A 22 4.76 -0.92 8.69
CA LEU A 22 4.69 0.16 7.71
C LEU A 22 5.03 -0.30 6.29
N GLN A 23 6.03 -1.19 6.14
CA GLN A 23 6.35 -1.78 4.84
C GLN A 23 5.22 -2.67 4.32
N LEU A 24 4.52 -3.40 5.18
CA LEU A 24 3.36 -4.19 4.78
C LEU A 24 2.23 -3.29 4.25
N VAL A 25 2.00 -2.14 4.87
CA VAL A 25 1.06 -1.13 4.37
C VAL A 25 1.48 -0.62 2.99
N ILE A 26 2.74 -0.25 2.79
CA ILE A 26 3.26 0.17 1.47
C ILE A 26 3.06 -0.93 0.41
N MET A 27 3.29 -2.20 0.77
CA MET A 27 3.05 -3.34 -0.13
C MET A 27 1.57 -3.51 -0.49
N LEU A 28 0.64 -3.23 0.42
CA LEU A 28 -0.79 -3.18 0.11
C LEU A 28 -1.08 -2.09 -0.92
N TYR A 29 -0.57 -0.88 -0.73
CA TYR A 29 -0.70 0.20 -1.72
C TYR A 29 -0.14 -0.20 -3.10
N ASP A 30 1.07 -0.77 -3.15
CA ASP A 30 1.68 -1.23 -4.40
C ASP A 30 0.81 -2.32 -5.08
N GLY A 31 0.20 -3.20 -4.28
CA GLY A 31 -0.77 -4.19 -4.75
C GLY A 31 -2.03 -3.57 -5.34
N ALA A 32 -2.65 -2.61 -4.64
CA ALA A 32 -3.84 -1.91 -5.10
C ALA A 32 -3.58 -1.16 -6.40
N LEU A 33 -2.48 -0.38 -6.47
CA LEU A 33 -2.08 0.36 -7.66
C LEU A 33 -1.85 -0.56 -8.87
N ARG A 34 -1.21 -1.72 -8.66
CA ARG A 34 -1.04 -2.72 -9.73
C ARG A 34 -2.38 -3.20 -10.27
N PHE A 35 -3.33 -3.50 -9.39
CA PHE A 35 -4.65 -3.97 -9.78
C PHE A 35 -5.50 -2.89 -10.44
N ILE A 36 -5.41 -1.63 -9.98
CA ILE A 36 -6.07 -0.48 -10.62
C ILE A 36 -5.56 -0.30 -12.06
N ARG A 37 -4.24 -0.28 -12.26
CA ARG A 37 -3.63 -0.18 -13.60
C ARG A 37 -4.05 -1.32 -14.51
N ALA A 38 -4.06 -2.56 -13.99
CA ALA A 38 -4.51 -3.72 -14.76
C ALA A 38 -6.00 -3.64 -15.12
N GLY A 39 -6.86 -3.21 -14.18
CA GLY A 39 -8.28 -2.97 -14.43
C GLY A 39 -8.50 -1.89 -15.49
N LYS A 40 -7.72 -0.81 -15.45
CA LYS A 40 -7.75 0.26 -16.46
C LYS A 40 -7.40 -0.27 -17.85
N GLN A 41 -6.33 -1.06 -17.97
CA GLN A 41 -5.96 -1.67 -19.25
C GLN A 41 -7.05 -2.63 -19.75
N ALA A 42 -7.70 -3.38 -18.85
CA ALA A 42 -8.79 -4.26 -19.23
C ALA A 42 -10.03 -3.51 -19.73
N ILE A 43 -10.37 -2.35 -19.14
CA ILE A 43 -11.42 -1.45 -19.66
C ILE A 43 -11.09 -1.04 -21.11
N LEU A 44 -9.85 -0.57 -21.35
CA LEU A 44 -9.42 -0.11 -22.68
C LEU A 44 -9.40 -1.22 -23.74
N GLN A 45 -9.32 -2.48 -23.30
CA GLN A 45 -9.33 -3.67 -24.15
C GLN A 45 -10.71 -4.33 -24.22
N GLU A 46 -11.75 -3.72 -23.63
CA GLU A 46 -13.11 -4.25 -23.55
C GLU A 46 -13.17 -5.66 -22.91
N SER A 47 -12.22 -5.95 -22.01
CA SER A 47 -12.11 -7.24 -21.32
C SER A 47 -12.84 -7.19 -19.97
N HIS A 48 -14.16 -7.17 -20.00
CA HIS A 48 -14.99 -6.95 -18.80
C HIS A 48 -14.76 -7.98 -17.67
N PHE A 49 -14.48 -9.25 -18.00
CA PHE A 49 -14.18 -10.26 -16.98
C PHE A 49 -12.88 -9.94 -16.22
N VAL A 50 -11.82 -9.60 -16.97
CA VAL A 50 -10.52 -9.25 -16.38
C VAL A 50 -10.65 -7.94 -15.62
N GLN A 51 -11.33 -6.95 -16.18
CA GLN A 51 -11.65 -5.69 -15.50
C GLN A 51 -12.28 -5.94 -14.13
N ASN A 52 -13.37 -6.72 -14.10
CA ASN A 52 -14.07 -7.00 -12.86
C ASN A 52 -13.16 -7.70 -11.84
N GLU A 53 -12.39 -8.68 -12.28
CA GLU A 53 -11.45 -9.41 -11.43
C GLU A 53 -10.39 -8.48 -10.82
N GLN A 54 -9.75 -7.64 -11.64
CA GLN A 54 -8.69 -6.74 -11.18
C GLN A 54 -9.24 -5.63 -10.26
N ILE A 55 -10.36 -4.99 -10.63
CA ILE A 55 -10.95 -3.92 -9.81
C ILE A 55 -11.45 -4.48 -8.47
N THR A 56 -12.04 -5.68 -8.45
CA THR A 56 -12.46 -6.33 -7.20
C THR A 56 -11.27 -6.64 -6.28
N LYS A 57 -10.12 -7.02 -6.85
CA LYS A 57 -8.88 -7.20 -6.07
C LYS A 57 -8.37 -5.88 -5.47
N ALA A 58 -8.45 -4.78 -6.21
CA ALA A 58 -8.12 -3.46 -5.67
C ALA A 58 -9.08 -3.05 -4.53
N GLN A 59 -10.38 -3.25 -4.72
CA GLN A 59 -11.41 -2.98 -3.70
C GLN A 59 -11.12 -3.73 -2.40
N ARG A 60 -10.79 -5.02 -2.47
CA ARG A 60 -10.44 -5.84 -1.29
C ARG A 60 -9.26 -5.28 -0.51
N ILE A 61 -8.23 -4.78 -1.20
CA ILE A 61 -7.08 -4.16 -0.54
C ILE A 61 -7.50 -2.85 0.14
N VAL A 62 -8.30 -2.02 -0.54
CA VAL A 62 -8.77 -0.75 0.04
C VAL A 62 -9.62 -1.00 1.27
N THR A 63 -10.49 -2.02 1.27
CA THR A 63 -11.27 -2.39 2.47
C THR A 63 -10.39 -2.94 3.59
N GLU A 64 -9.31 -3.65 3.27
CA GLU A 64 -8.34 -4.10 4.27
C GLU A 64 -7.57 -2.92 4.89
N LEU A 65 -7.22 -1.90 4.09
CA LEU A 65 -6.62 -0.67 4.59
C LEU A 65 -7.56 0.08 5.55
N MET A 66 -8.87 0.06 5.27
CA MET A 66 -9.88 0.63 6.17
C MET A 66 -9.96 -0.13 7.50
N SER A 67 -9.97 -1.47 7.48
CA SER A 67 -10.05 -2.28 8.71
C SER A 67 -8.81 -2.16 9.59
N CYS A 68 -7.68 -1.77 9.02
CA CYS A 68 -6.43 -1.54 9.75
C CYS A 68 -6.38 -0.17 10.48
N LEU A 69 -7.36 0.72 10.30
CA LEU A 69 -7.36 2.04 10.94
C LEU A 69 -7.79 1.95 12.42
N ASP A 70 -6.90 2.41 13.32
CA ASP A 70 -7.24 2.62 14.72
C ASP A 70 -7.95 3.98 14.88
N MET A 71 -9.28 3.94 14.98
CA MET A 71 -10.11 5.14 15.07
C MET A 71 -10.01 5.86 16.43
N GLU A 72 -9.59 5.15 17.48
CA GLU A 72 -9.45 5.72 18.82
C GLU A 72 -8.13 6.46 18.95
N LYS A 73 -7.01 5.81 18.60
CA LYS A 73 -5.68 6.39 18.71
C LYS A 73 -5.32 7.28 17.53
N GLY A 74 -5.83 6.99 16.34
CA GLY A 74 -5.52 7.73 15.12
C GLY A 74 -6.27 9.05 14.97
N GLY A 75 -7.33 9.28 15.74
CA GLY A 75 -8.04 10.55 15.83
C GLY A 75 -8.44 11.13 14.46
N GLU A 76 -8.07 12.39 14.21
CA GLU A 76 -8.39 13.09 12.96
C GLU A 76 -7.72 12.46 11.72
N ILE A 77 -6.49 11.93 11.87
CA ILE A 77 -5.77 11.30 10.77
C ILE A 77 -6.50 10.04 10.31
N ALA A 78 -6.92 9.18 11.25
CA ALA A 78 -7.69 7.97 10.91
C ALA A 78 -9.02 8.31 10.22
N LYS A 79 -9.72 9.37 10.66
CA LYS A 79 -10.95 9.84 10.02
C LYS A 79 -10.71 10.33 8.59
N ASN A 80 -9.65 11.10 8.36
CA ASN A 80 -9.30 11.60 7.04
C ASN A 80 -8.89 10.47 6.08
N LEU A 81 -8.11 9.50 6.58
CA LEU A 81 -7.76 8.29 5.81
C LEU A 81 -9.00 7.46 5.48
N MET A 82 -9.91 7.26 6.45
CA MET A 82 -11.16 6.55 6.22
C MET A 82 -11.98 7.22 5.10
N ALA A 83 -12.13 8.55 5.14
CA ALA A 83 -12.86 9.30 4.12
C ALA A 83 -12.22 9.14 2.72
N LEU A 84 -10.89 9.22 2.63
CA LEU A 84 -10.17 9.02 1.37
C LEU A 84 -10.33 7.58 0.85
N TYR A 85 -10.20 6.58 1.71
CA TYR A 85 -10.38 5.19 1.31
C TYR A 85 -11.82 4.92 0.87
N SER A 86 -12.83 5.48 1.55
CA SER A 86 -14.24 5.34 1.16
C SER A 86 -14.49 5.95 -0.21
N TYR A 87 -13.97 7.16 -0.46
CA TYR A 87 -14.02 7.79 -1.77
C TYR A 87 -13.37 6.91 -2.85
N VAL A 88 -12.17 6.37 -2.60
CA VAL A 88 -11.49 5.48 -3.55
C VAL A 88 -12.31 4.22 -3.80
N TYR A 89 -12.85 3.58 -2.77
CA TYR A 89 -13.69 2.39 -2.91
C TYR A 89 -14.91 2.66 -3.80
N ASP A 90 -15.63 3.75 -3.54
CA ASP A 90 -16.81 4.13 -4.32
C ASP A 90 -16.44 4.41 -5.78
N GLN A 91 -15.33 5.11 -6.03
CA GLN A 91 -14.84 5.33 -7.39
C GLN A 91 -14.45 4.03 -8.10
N LEU A 92 -13.85 3.06 -7.40
CA LEU A 92 -13.56 1.74 -7.97
C LEU A 92 -14.85 0.99 -8.34
N VAL A 93 -15.88 1.06 -7.50
CA VAL A 93 -17.21 0.47 -7.81
C VAL A 93 -17.80 1.13 -9.05
N GLN A 94 -17.83 2.47 -9.10
CA GLN A 94 -18.37 3.21 -10.25
C GLN A 94 -17.58 2.95 -11.53
N ALA A 95 -16.25 2.86 -11.45
CA ALA A 95 -15.39 2.53 -12.58
C ALA A 95 -15.73 1.15 -13.16
N ASN A 96 -15.98 0.17 -12.28
CA ASN A 96 -16.28 -1.19 -12.70
C ASN A 96 -17.66 -1.31 -13.36
N ILE A 97 -18.65 -0.57 -12.87
CA ILE A 97 -20.03 -0.60 -13.40
C ILE A 97 -20.14 0.14 -14.73
N ASN A 98 -19.43 1.26 -14.88
CA ASN A 98 -19.59 2.18 -16.01
C ASN A 98 -18.43 2.15 -17.02
N ASP A 99 -17.48 1.21 -16.87
CA ASP A 99 -16.25 1.16 -17.65
C ASP A 99 -15.46 2.50 -17.65
N ASP A 100 -15.51 3.24 -16.53
CA ASP A 100 -14.89 4.58 -16.42
C ASP A 100 -13.40 4.46 -16.06
N ALA A 101 -12.56 4.43 -17.09
CA ALA A 101 -11.10 4.46 -16.94
C ALA A 101 -10.59 5.72 -16.23
N SER A 102 -11.30 6.85 -16.34
CA SER A 102 -10.91 8.11 -15.70
C SER A 102 -11.16 8.08 -14.19
N ALA A 103 -12.16 7.32 -13.73
CA ALA A 103 -12.35 7.04 -12.30
C ALA A 103 -11.17 6.25 -11.72
N LEU A 104 -10.62 5.28 -12.47
CA LEU A 104 -9.42 4.56 -12.05
C LEU A 104 -8.19 5.47 -11.97
N ASP A 105 -8.06 6.47 -12.84
CA ASP A 105 -6.98 7.46 -12.75
C ASP A 105 -7.06 8.32 -11.48
N ARG A 106 -8.27 8.69 -11.06
CA ARG A 106 -8.48 9.41 -9.79
C ARG A 106 -8.10 8.53 -8.59
N CYS A 107 -8.52 7.26 -8.59
CA CYS A 107 -8.14 6.30 -7.56
C CYS A 107 -6.63 6.10 -7.49
N GLU A 108 -5.99 5.92 -8.65
CA GLU A 108 -4.54 5.74 -8.74
C GLU A 108 -3.81 6.93 -8.15
N LYS A 109 -4.21 8.16 -8.50
CA LYS A 109 -3.59 9.38 -7.98
C LYS A 109 -3.65 9.44 -6.45
N VAL A 110 -4.84 9.25 -5.86
CA VAL A 110 -5.02 9.31 -4.40
C VAL A 110 -4.15 8.26 -3.70
N LEU A 111 -4.14 7.02 -4.19
CA LEU A 111 -3.37 5.96 -3.59
C LEU A 111 -1.86 6.12 -3.79
N CYS A 112 -1.40 6.68 -4.92
CA CYS A 112 0.00 7.02 -5.14
C CYS A 112 0.48 8.07 -4.15
N ASP A 113 -0.24 9.18 -4.00
CA ASP A 113 0.14 10.28 -3.10
C ASP A 113 0.26 9.80 -1.64
N LEU A 114 -0.69 8.95 -1.20
CA LEU A 114 -0.64 8.32 0.13
C LEU A 114 0.55 7.35 0.26
N ARG A 115 0.77 6.50 -0.74
CA ARG A 115 1.89 5.54 -0.77
C ARG A 115 3.23 6.24 -0.68
N GLU A 116 3.41 7.36 -1.39
CA GLU A 116 4.62 8.18 -1.33
C GLU A 116 4.83 8.77 0.07
N SER A 117 3.76 9.27 0.69
CA SER A 117 3.79 9.77 2.07
C SER A 117 4.25 8.69 3.06
N TRP A 118 3.70 7.47 2.96
CA TRP A 118 4.14 6.34 3.80
C TRP A 118 5.58 5.92 3.54
N SER A 119 6.00 5.94 2.27
CA SER A 119 7.37 5.60 1.89
C SER A 119 8.38 6.61 2.45
N GLU A 120 8.01 7.89 2.52
CA GLU A 120 8.87 8.92 3.09
C GLU A 120 8.99 8.77 4.61
N LEU A 121 7.89 8.46 5.30
CA LEU A 121 7.90 8.15 6.73
C LEU A 121 8.78 6.93 7.06
N ASP A 122 8.72 5.86 6.26
CA ASP A 122 9.57 4.66 6.45
C ASP A 122 11.06 5.01 6.34
N LYS A 123 11.45 5.85 5.37
CA LYS A 123 12.84 6.32 5.23
C LYS A 123 13.28 7.12 6.45
N GLN A 124 12.44 8.05 6.93
CA GLN A 124 12.75 8.88 8.09
C GLN A 124 12.92 8.06 9.37
N GLN A 125 12.06 7.05 9.59
CA GLN A 125 12.17 6.14 10.73
C GLN A 125 13.48 5.35 10.70
N ARG A 126 13.89 4.85 9.53
CA ARG A 126 15.16 4.12 9.37
C ARG A 126 16.38 5.01 9.55
N ALA A 127 16.36 6.23 8.99
CA ALA A 127 17.43 7.20 9.17
C ALA A 127 17.62 7.56 10.66
N THR A 128 16.51 7.76 11.37
CA THR A 128 16.52 8.05 12.82
C THR A 128 17.08 6.86 13.62
N ALA A 129 16.66 5.64 13.30
CA ALA A 129 17.17 4.43 13.96
C ALA A 129 18.69 4.24 13.75
N GLN A 130 19.19 4.54 12.55
CA GLN A 130 20.62 4.47 12.23
C GLN A 130 21.43 5.55 12.96
N ALA A 131 20.93 6.78 13.02
CA ALA A 131 21.58 7.88 13.75
C ALA A 131 21.70 7.59 15.25
N ASN A 132 20.66 7.01 15.85
CA ASN A 132 20.67 6.60 17.26
C ASN A 132 21.64 5.44 17.52
N ALA A 133 21.78 4.49 16.59
CA ALA A 133 22.75 3.40 16.70
C ALA A 133 24.21 3.86 16.54
N ALA A 134 24.45 4.95 15.80
CA ALA A 134 25.77 5.53 15.58
C ALA A 134 26.28 6.44 16.70
N SER A 135 25.45 6.74 17.71
CA SER A 135 25.83 7.49 18.92
C SER A 135 25.91 6.57 20.14
N PRO A 136 26.95 5.71 20.28
CA PRO A 136 27.21 5.05 21.55
C PRO A 136 27.59 6.13 22.57
N GLY A 137 26.86 6.19 23.68
CA GLY A 137 26.96 7.24 24.69
C GLY A 137 28.41 7.55 25.08
N PHE A 138 28.85 8.77 24.77
CA PHE A 138 30.04 9.36 25.37
C PHE A 138 29.61 10.00 26.69
N GLY A 139 29.43 9.19 27.73
CA GLY A 139 28.96 9.70 29.01
C GLY A 139 28.82 8.62 30.07
N ASP A 140 29.95 8.11 30.57
CA ASP A 140 30.16 7.71 31.97
C ASP A 140 31.65 7.36 32.19
N ALA A 141 32.54 8.28 31.81
CA ALA A 141 33.97 8.19 32.12
C ALA A 141 34.50 9.57 32.55
N LYS A 142 34.03 10.04 33.71
CA LYS A 142 34.69 11.07 34.50
C LYS A 142 34.64 10.58 35.94
N ALA A 143 35.61 9.79 36.39
CA ALA A 143 36.83 10.30 37.02
C ALA A 143 36.53 11.30 38.15
N ALA A 144 36.37 10.80 39.37
CA ALA A 144 36.94 11.30 40.64
C ALA A 144 36.21 10.66 41.83
#